data_AF-A0A525KV32-F1
#
_entry.id   AF-A0A525KV32-F1
#
_cell.length_a   1.000
_cell.length_b   1.000
_cell.length_c   1.000
_cell.angle_alpha   90.00
_cell.angle_beta   90.00
_cell.angle_gamma   90.00
#
_symmetry.space_group_name_H-M   'P 1'
#
loop_
_entity.id
_entity.type
_entity.pdbx_description
1 polymer ?
#
loop_
_entity_poly.entity_id
_entity_poly.type
_entity_poly.pdbx_seq_one_letter_code
_entity_poly.pdbx_strand_id
1 'polypeptide(L)'
;MTARHKALLGEFAELAMGLARDLHAAALAAPTPEEKAKLAQEFHRVGRGLRQSLALEARLDRAEARELVEEARRRREAEGEAFTLRRAKVRAAVKRLVWTETESEWDEHWERSLNLWLERLEDDDFVEAPIETVIARIREGMGIDFDDDRDDDDDLDAAPDAADDARAGSPNGASPPVHPP
;
A
#
# COMPACT_ATOMS: atom_id res chain seq x y z
N MET A 1 -19.94 -7.42 0.47
CA MET A 1 -21.38 -7.59 0.20
C MET A 1 -21.82 -6.45 -0.70
N THR A 2 -22.67 -6.65 -1.71
CA THR A 2 -23.01 -5.59 -2.68
C THR A 2 -24.03 -4.59 -2.14
N ALA A 3 -24.02 -3.34 -2.62
CA ALA A 3 -25.02 -2.31 -2.30
C ALA A 3 -26.47 -2.81 -2.46
N ARG A 4 -26.70 -3.67 -3.47
CA ARG A 4 -27.98 -4.36 -3.67
C ARG A 4 -28.47 -5.16 -2.45
N HIS A 5 -27.59 -5.88 -1.76
CA HIS A 5 -28.00 -6.69 -0.60
C HIS A 5 -28.36 -5.81 0.60
N LYS A 6 -27.68 -4.67 0.78
CA LYS A 6 -28.00 -3.68 1.83
C LYS A 6 -29.36 -3.03 1.57
N ALA A 7 -29.65 -2.65 0.33
CA ALA A 7 -30.96 -2.13 -0.07
C ALA A 7 -32.10 -3.14 0.19
N LEU A 8 -31.88 -4.41 -0.15
CA LEU A 8 -32.87 -5.48 0.13
C LEU A 8 -33.10 -5.69 1.64
N LEU A 9 -32.06 -5.56 2.48
CA LEU A 9 -32.21 -5.65 3.94
C LEU A 9 -33.02 -4.47 4.49
N GLY A 10 -32.80 -3.26 3.99
CA GLY A 10 -33.58 -2.07 4.34
C GLY A 10 -35.05 -2.23 3.95
N GLU A 11 -35.32 -2.63 2.71
CA GLU A 11 -36.68 -2.90 2.23
C GLU A 11 -37.38 -3.99 3.06
N PHE A 12 -36.67 -5.09 3.39
CA PHE A 12 -37.20 -6.12 4.28
C PHE A 12 -37.53 -5.57 5.67
N ALA A 13 -36.68 -4.74 6.25
CA ALA A 13 -36.91 -4.16 7.57
C ALA A 13 -38.15 -3.25 7.58
N GLU A 14 -38.35 -2.46 6.51
CA GLU A 14 -39.54 -1.63 6.34
C GLU A 14 -40.82 -2.47 6.22
N LEU A 15 -40.82 -3.49 5.36
CA LEU A 15 -41.95 -4.41 5.19
C LEU A 15 -42.26 -5.17 6.49
N ALA A 16 -41.24 -5.67 7.17
CA ALA A 16 -41.38 -6.37 8.45
C ALA A 16 -41.93 -5.44 9.55
N MET A 17 -41.54 -4.17 9.56
CA MET A 17 -42.09 -3.16 10.47
C MET A 17 -43.56 -2.87 10.16
N GLY A 18 -43.93 -2.75 8.88
CA GLY A 18 -45.33 -2.61 8.46
C GLY A 18 -46.18 -3.77 8.98
N LEU A 19 -45.76 -5.01 8.67
CA LEU A 19 -46.44 -6.22 9.14
C LEU A 19 -46.51 -6.30 10.68
N ALA A 20 -45.44 -5.92 11.38
CA ALA A 20 -45.44 -5.91 12.84
C ALA A 20 -46.48 -4.92 13.41
N ARG A 21 -46.63 -3.73 12.81
CA ARG A 21 -47.67 -2.77 13.21
C ARG A 21 -49.07 -3.32 12.97
N ASP A 22 -49.30 -3.96 11.84
CA ASP A 22 -50.59 -4.55 11.50
C ASP A 22 -50.95 -5.71 12.44
N LEU A 23 -50.00 -6.61 12.72
CA LEU A 23 -50.18 -7.71 13.68
C LEU A 23 -50.46 -7.19 15.08
N HIS A 24 -49.77 -6.13 15.51
CA HIS A 24 -50.02 -5.50 16.80
C HIS A 24 -51.44 -4.89 16.86
N ALA A 25 -51.85 -4.15 15.83
CA ALA A 25 -53.20 -3.59 15.75
C ALA A 25 -54.28 -4.69 15.77
N ALA A 26 -54.09 -5.75 14.98
CA ALA A 26 -54.98 -6.91 14.96
C ALA A 26 -55.05 -7.62 16.32
N ALA A 27 -53.92 -7.79 17.01
CA ALA A 27 -53.89 -8.41 18.33
C ALA A 27 -54.63 -7.58 19.39
N LEU A 28 -54.61 -6.25 19.27
CA LEU A 28 -55.38 -5.37 20.16
C LEU A 28 -56.89 -5.42 19.87
N ALA A 29 -57.28 -5.61 18.60
CA ALA A 29 -58.67 -5.70 18.18
C ALA A 29 -59.30 -7.10 18.33
N ALA A 30 -58.49 -8.13 18.63
CA ALA A 30 -58.95 -9.52 18.68
C ALA A 30 -60.03 -9.73 19.77
N PRO A 31 -61.19 -10.31 19.41
CA PRO A 31 -62.31 -10.51 20.33
C PRO A 31 -62.09 -11.64 21.34
N THR A 32 -61.27 -12.64 21.00
CA THR A 32 -61.01 -13.81 21.86
C THR A 32 -59.58 -13.82 22.40
N PRO A 33 -59.37 -14.33 23.63
CA PRO A 33 -58.03 -14.52 24.18
C PRO A 33 -57.15 -15.42 23.31
N GLU A 34 -57.72 -16.45 22.68
CA GLU A 34 -57.01 -17.39 21.82
C GLU A 34 -56.47 -16.73 20.55
N GLU A 35 -57.29 -15.92 19.86
CA GLU A 35 -56.87 -15.16 18.68
C GLU A 35 -55.79 -14.15 19.04
N LYS A 36 -55.96 -13.46 20.17
CA LYS A 36 -54.97 -12.50 20.69
C LYS A 36 -53.63 -13.17 20.96
N ALA A 37 -53.63 -14.34 21.60
CA ALA A 37 -52.41 -15.10 21.88
C ALA A 37 -51.69 -15.53 20.59
N LYS A 38 -52.44 -15.99 19.58
CA LYS A 38 -51.87 -16.36 18.27
C LYS A 38 -51.22 -15.16 17.57
N LEU A 39 -51.91 -14.03 17.49
CA LEU A 39 -51.38 -12.82 16.86
C LEU A 39 -50.16 -12.26 17.59
N ALA A 40 -50.17 -12.30 18.93
CA ALA A 40 -49.01 -11.92 19.73
C ALA A 40 -47.78 -12.81 19.45
N GLN A 41 -47.98 -14.12 19.28
CA GLN A 41 -46.89 -15.03 18.91
C GLN A 41 -46.31 -14.71 17.52
N GLU A 42 -47.16 -14.48 16.52
CA GLU A 42 -46.67 -14.09 15.19
C GLU A 42 -45.93 -12.75 15.22
N PHE A 43 -46.47 -11.76 15.95
CA PHE A 43 -45.80 -10.47 16.16
C PHE A 43 -44.41 -10.66 16.77
N HIS A 44 -44.25 -11.52 17.78
CA HIS A 44 -42.95 -11.81 18.37
C HIS A 44 -41.97 -12.47 17.39
N ARG A 45 -42.44 -13.35 16.50
CA ARG A 45 -41.60 -13.97 15.46
C ARG A 45 -41.12 -12.93 14.45
N VAL A 46 -42.02 -12.09 13.93
CA VAL A 46 -41.67 -10.98 13.03
C VAL A 46 -40.69 -10.02 13.72
N GLY A 47 -40.97 -9.65 14.97
CA GLY A 47 -40.10 -8.78 15.76
C GLY A 47 -38.70 -9.36 15.98
N ARG A 48 -38.56 -10.68 16.14
CA ARG A 48 -37.25 -11.34 16.20
C ARG A 48 -36.51 -11.23 14.88
N GLY A 49 -37.17 -11.52 13.76
CA GLY A 49 -36.60 -11.39 12.42
C GLY A 49 -36.11 -9.96 12.14
N LEU A 50 -36.93 -8.96 12.46
CA LEU A 50 -36.57 -7.54 12.33
C LEU A 50 -35.32 -7.17 13.14
N ARG A 51 -35.26 -7.56 14.43
CA ARG A 51 -34.07 -7.29 15.26
C ARG A 51 -32.81 -7.95 14.71
N GLN A 52 -32.94 -9.16 14.15
CA GLN A 52 -31.82 -9.86 13.52
C GLN A 52 -31.33 -9.12 12.27
N SER A 53 -32.25 -8.65 11.43
CA SER A 53 -31.90 -7.86 10.23
C SER A 53 -31.22 -6.54 10.59
N LEU A 54 -31.75 -5.79 11.55
CA LEU A 54 -31.13 -4.54 12.04
C LEU A 54 -29.75 -4.78 12.67
N ALA A 55 -29.60 -5.86 13.43
CA ALA A 55 -28.31 -6.23 13.99
C ALA A 55 -27.28 -6.60 12.91
N LEU A 56 -27.74 -7.22 11.82
CA LEU A 56 -26.89 -7.54 10.67
C LEU A 56 -26.48 -6.27 9.92
N GLU A 57 -27.43 -5.39 9.61
CA GLU A 57 -27.16 -4.08 8.98
C GLU A 57 -26.12 -3.28 9.77
N ALA A 58 -26.33 -3.12 11.08
CA ALA A 58 -25.38 -2.40 11.94
C ALA A 58 -23.99 -3.07 12.02
N ARG A 59 -23.90 -4.40 11.86
CA ARG A 59 -22.61 -5.10 11.76
C ARG A 59 -21.91 -4.81 10.44
N LEU A 60 -22.67 -4.75 9.34
CA LEU A 60 -22.14 -4.47 8.01
C LEU A 60 -21.64 -3.03 7.92
N ASP A 61 -22.37 -2.05 8.45
CA ASP A 61 -21.93 -0.65 8.50
C ASP A 61 -20.60 -0.49 9.24
N ARG A 62 -20.46 -1.19 10.37
CA ARG A 62 -19.20 -1.20 11.13
C ARG A 62 -18.07 -1.88 10.37
N ALA A 63 -18.36 -2.90 9.56
CA ALA A 63 -17.34 -3.56 8.74
C ALA A 63 -16.87 -2.63 7.62
N GLU A 64 -17.79 -1.98 6.91
CA GLU A 64 -17.51 -0.99 5.87
C GLU A 64 -16.66 0.17 6.41
N ALA A 65 -17.05 0.73 7.57
CA ALA A 65 -16.28 1.79 8.21
C ALA A 65 -14.85 1.36 8.59
N ARG A 66 -14.68 0.10 9.03
CA ARG A 66 -13.34 -0.44 9.33
C ARG A 66 -12.51 -0.64 8.06
N GLU A 67 -13.11 -1.17 7.00
CA GLU A 67 -12.41 -1.35 5.72
C GLU A 67 -11.89 -0.03 5.16
N LEU A 68 -12.68 1.05 5.23
CA LEU A 68 -12.26 2.40 4.81
C LEU A 68 -11.07 2.92 5.63
N VAL A 69 -11.09 2.71 6.96
CA VAL A 69 -9.98 3.10 7.83
C VAL A 69 -8.72 2.29 7.54
N GLU A 70 -8.85 0.98 7.36
CA GLU A 70 -7.74 0.08 7.03
C GLU A 70 -7.17 0.35 5.64
N GLU A 71 -8.00 0.70 4.65
CA GLU A 71 -7.56 1.12 3.33
C GLU A 71 -6.81 2.45 3.38
N ALA A 72 -7.32 3.45 4.12
CA ALA A 72 -6.62 4.70 4.33
C ALA A 72 -5.28 4.49 5.05
N ARG A 73 -5.22 3.57 6.03
CA ARG A 73 -3.97 3.21 6.70
C ARG A 73 -2.97 2.57 5.74
N ARG A 74 -3.40 1.55 4.99
CA ARG A 74 -2.57 0.88 3.98
C ARG A 74 -2.05 1.86 2.92
N ARG A 75 -2.87 2.81 2.49
CA ARG A 75 -2.44 3.84 1.54
C ARG A 75 -1.33 4.72 2.13
N ARG A 76 -1.50 5.22 3.36
CA ARG A 76 -0.46 6.00 4.05
C ARG A 76 0.83 5.22 4.27
N GLU A 77 0.71 3.93 4.62
CA GLU A 77 1.86 3.03 4.77
C GLU A 77 2.61 2.89 3.44
N ALA A 78 1.89 2.63 2.34
CA ALA A 78 2.47 2.53 1.00
C ALA A 78 3.10 3.85 0.52
N GLU A 79 2.46 5.00 0.78
CA GLU A 79 3.01 6.33 0.51
C GLU A 79 4.33 6.56 1.28
N GLY A 80 4.36 6.20 2.57
CA GLY A 80 5.58 6.29 3.39
C GLY A 80 6.71 5.37 2.94
N GLU A 81 6.39 4.15 2.51
CA GLU A 81 7.36 3.23 1.92
C GLU A 81 7.94 3.77 0.60
N ALA A 82 7.09 4.29 -0.28
CA ALA A 82 7.51 4.91 -1.53
C ALA A 82 8.42 6.11 -1.29
N PHE A 83 8.06 6.97 -0.33
CA PHE A 83 8.87 8.11 0.08
C PHE A 83 10.25 7.67 0.61
N THR A 84 10.29 6.66 1.47
CA THR A 84 11.54 6.12 2.04
C THR A 84 12.46 5.57 0.95
N LEU A 85 11.92 4.78 0.01
CA LEU A 85 12.68 4.25 -1.11
C LEU A 85 13.21 5.37 -2.02
N ARG A 86 12.39 6.39 -2.26
CA ARG A 86 12.76 7.55 -3.07
C ARG A 86 13.91 8.34 -2.42
N ARG A 87 13.81 8.62 -1.12
CA ARG A 87 14.85 9.30 -0.34
C ARG A 87 16.19 8.56 -0.43
N ALA A 88 16.17 7.23 -0.35
CA ALA A 88 17.36 6.41 -0.51
C ALA A 88 17.98 6.51 -1.92
N LYS A 89 17.15 6.52 -2.97
CA LYS A 89 17.61 6.69 -4.37
C LYS A 89 18.26 8.06 -4.60
N VAL A 90 17.60 9.12 -4.15
CA VAL A 90 18.13 10.49 -4.26
C VAL A 90 19.43 10.62 -3.50
N ARG A 91 19.51 10.10 -2.27
CA ARG A 91 20.75 10.08 -1.49
C ARG A 91 21.89 9.38 -2.22
N ALA A 92 21.63 8.19 -2.78
CA ALA A 92 22.65 7.46 -3.53
C ALA A 92 23.12 8.21 -4.79
N ALA A 93 22.20 8.91 -5.48
CA ALA A 93 22.54 9.69 -6.65
C ALA A 93 23.39 10.92 -6.29
N VAL A 94 22.99 11.70 -5.29
CA VAL A 94 23.76 12.86 -4.80
C VAL A 94 25.13 12.44 -4.28
N LYS A 95 25.23 11.30 -3.57
CA LYS A 95 26.51 10.78 -3.09
C LYS A 95 27.48 10.43 -4.22
N ARG A 96 26.98 9.85 -5.31
CA ARG A 96 27.80 9.58 -6.50
C ARG A 96 28.29 10.87 -7.14
N LEU A 97 27.41 11.87 -7.25
CA LEU A 97 27.73 13.17 -7.84
C LEU A 97 28.84 13.89 -7.06
N VAL A 98 28.69 14.00 -5.72
CA VAL A 98 29.72 14.58 -4.84
C VAL A 98 31.05 13.84 -4.93
N TRP A 99 31.01 12.50 -5.01
CA TRP A 99 32.22 11.68 -5.17
C TRP A 99 32.95 11.94 -6.51
N THR A 100 32.21 12.20 -7.58
CA THR A 100 32.78 12.45 -8.92
C THR A 100 33.31 13.88 -9.07
N GLU A 101 32.67 14.87 -8.45
CA GLU A 101 32.91 16.29 -8.76
C GLU A 101 33.71 17.05 -7.70
N THR A 102 33.85 16.50 -6.49
CA THR A 102 34.68 17.11 -5.45
C THR A 102 35.73 16.12 -4.96
N GLU A 103 37.00 16.54 -4.88
CA GLU A 103 38.05 15.82 -4.12
C GLU A 103 37.73 15.76 -2.60
N SER A 104 36.61 16.37 -2.18
CA SER A 104 36.11 16.37 -0.82
C SER A 104 35.46 15.03 -0.49
N GLU A 105 35.92 14.41 0.59
CA GLU A 105 35.28 13.21 1.13
C GLU A 105 33.85 13.53 1.57
N TRP A 106 32.93 12.61 1.29
CA TRP A 106 31.59 12.61 1.86
C TRP A 106 31.69 12.52 3.38
N ASP A 107 31.34 13.59 4.09
CA ASP A 107 31.45 13.67 5.55
C ASP A 107 30.07 13.73 6.26
N GLU A 108 30.11 13.69 7.60
CA GLU A 108 28.90 13.75 8.43
C GLU A 108 28.17 15.09 8.31
N HIS A 109 28.86 16.17 7.95
CA HIS A 109 28.25 17.47 7.73
C HIS A 109 27.42 17.46 6.45
N TRP A 110 27.93 16.83 5.39
CA TRP A 110 27.21 16.66 4.14
C TRP A 110 25.99 15.78 4.30
N GLU A 111 26.13 14.65 4.99
CA GLU A 111 25.02 13.73 5.22
C GLU A 111 23.92 14.39 6.06
N ARG A 112 24.29 15.19 7.07
CA ARG A 112 23.33 15.94 7.88
C ARG A 112 22.60 17.00 7.05
N SER A 113 23.31 17.76 6.23
CA SER A 113 22.73 18.81 5.39
C SER A 113 21.79 18.25 4.32
N LEU A 114 22.17 17.16 3.66
CA LEU A 114 21.29 16.47 2.72
C LEU A 114 20.04 15.92 3.41
N ASN A 115 20.16 15.37 4.62
CA ASN A 115 18.99 14.88 5.36
C ASN A 115 18.00 15.99 5.71
N LEU A 116 18.49 17.15 6.16
CA LEU A 116 17.65 18.32 6.44
C LEU A 116 16.95 18.84 5.19
N TRP A 117 17.63 18.80 4.03
CA TRP A 117 17.01 19.16 2.75
C TRP A 117 15.97 18.16 2.28
N LEU A 118 16.24 16.86 2.42
CA LEU A 118 15.29 15.80 2.07
C LEU A 118 14.05 15.83 2.97
N GLU A 119 14.18 16.19 4.24
CA GLU A 119 13.05 16.40 5.16
C GLU A 119 12.23 17.64 4.78
N ARG A 120 12.86 18.68 4.22
CA ARG A 120 12.17 19.88 3.76
C ARG A 120 11.44 19.68 2.43
N LEU A 121 11.89 18.74 1.61
CA LEU A 121 11.29 18.34 0.34
C LEU A 121 10.21 17.26 0.52
N GLU A 122 9.68 17.05 1.72
CA GLU A 122 8.51 16.20 2.00
C GLU A 122 7.21 16.84 1.44
N ASP A 123 7.18 17.12 0.14
CA ASP A 123 5.99 17.54 -0.61
C ASP A 123 5.48 16.43 -1.54
N ASP A 124 4.20 16.53 -1.93
CA ASP A 124 3.55 15.53 -2.81
C ASP A 124 4.29 15.38 -4.16
N ASP A 125 4.95 16.44 -4.62
CA ASP A 125 5.70 16.47 -5.88
C ASP A 125 7.02 15.68 -5.81
N PHE A 126 7.62 15.49 -4.63
CA PHE A 126 8.94 14.84 -4.48
C PHE A 126 8.95 13.37 -4.93
N VAL A 127 7.86 12.65 -4.68
CA VAL A 127 7.73 11.24 -5.05
C VAL A 127 7.50 11.08 -6.55
N GLU A 128 6.73 12.00 -7.15
CA GLU A 128 6.29 11.95 -8.54
C GLU A 128 7.27 12.62 -9.53
N ALA A 129 8.02 13.63 -9.09
CA ALA A 129 8.96 14.36 -9.94
C ALA A 129 10.06 13.44 -10.51
N PRO A 130 10.63 13.77 -11.68
CA PRO A 130 11.85 13.12 -12.17
C PRO A 130 13.00 13.26 -11.15
N ILE A 131 13.85 12.24 -11.05
CA ILE A 131 14.91 12.21 -10.03
C ILE A 131 15.95 13.31 -10.27
N GLU A 132 16.19 13.63 -11.53
CA GLU A 132 17.06 14.70 -12.01
C GLU A 132 16.55 16.07 -11.55
N THR A 133 15.25 16.31 -11.61
CA THR A 133 14.63 17.56 -11.12
C THR A 133 14.81 17.72 -9.61
N VAL A 134 14.67 16.63 -8.86
CA VAL A 134 14.88 16.63 -7.41
C VAL A 134 16.36 16.89 -7.08
N ILE A 135 17.28 16.26 -7.80
CA ILE A 135 18.73 16.48 -7.62
C ILE A 135 19.10 17.93 -7.96
N ALA A 136 18.56 18.50 -9.04
CA ALA A 136 18.79 19.89 -9.41
C ALA A 136 18.29 20.88 -8.35
N ARG A 137 17.10 20.65 -7.79
CA ARG A 137 16.56 21.43 -6.66
C ARG A 137 17.45 21.33 -5.42
N ILE A 138 17.96 20.14 -5.11
CA ILE A 138 18.87 19.92 -4.00
C ILE A 138 20.22 20.62 -4.23
N ARG A 139 20.74 20.60 -5.47
CA ARG A 139 21.95 21.32 -5.87
C ARG A 139 21.80 22.83 -5.65
N GLU A 140 20.73 23.41 -6.17
CA GLU A 140 20.39 24.83 -6.03
C GLU A 140 20.22 25.21 -4.54
N GLY A 141 19.51 24.37 -3.78
CA GLY A 141 19.27 24.59 -2.36
C GLY A 141 20.51 24.48 -1.48
N MET A 142 21.45 23.60 -1.82
CA MET A 142 22.73 23.46 -1.10
C MET A 142 23.81 24.42 -1.59
N GLY A 143 23.54 25.22 -2.64
CA GLY A 143 24.48 26.21 -3.18
C GLY A 143 25.71 25.57 -3.83
N ILE A 144 25.56 24.36 -4.38
CA ILE A 144 26.66 23.63 -5.00
C ILE A 144 26.71 23.98 -6.49
N ASP A 145 27.76 24.69 -6.91
CA ASP A 145 28.03 24.93 -8.31
C ASP A 145 28.96 23.82 -8.83
N PHE A 146 28.39 22.90 -9.60
CA PHE A 146 29.14 21.94 -10.39
C PHE A 146 29.33 22.56 -11.77
N ASP A 147 30.56 22.97 -12.10
CA ASP A 147 30.93 23.36 -13.45
C ASP A 147 30.73 22.13 -14.36
N ASP A 148 29.80 22.23 -15.31
CA ASP A 148 29.41 21.20 -16.28
C ASP A 148 30.43 21.06 -17.43
N ASP A 149 31.69 21.44 -17.21
CA ASP A 149 32.72 21.50 -18.25
C ASP A 149 33.87 20.54 -17.93
N ARG A 150 33.67 19.23 -18.17
CA ARG A 150 34.78 18.33 -18.55
C ARG A 150 34.34 17.35 -19.63
N ASP A 151 34.68 17.72 -20.87
CA ASP A 151 35.05 16.79 -21.93
C ASP A 151 36.16 15.86 -21.42
N ASP A 152 35.80 14.66 -20.94
CA ASP A 152 36.74 13.54 -20.78
C ASP A 152 36.70 12.70 -22.07
N ASP A 153 37.15 13.30 -23.17
CA ASP A 153 37.67 12.60 -24.35
C ASP A 153 39.19 12.84 -24.37
N ASP A 154 39.94 12.12 -23.53
CA ASP A 154 41.38 11.95 -23.73
C ASP A 154 41.86 10.59 -23.20
N ASP A 155 42.40 9.82 -24.13
CA ASP A 155 43.42 8.78 -23.98
C ASP A 155 43.10 7.50 -23.18
N LEU A 156 42.45 6.55 -23.87
CA LEU A 156 42.78 5.12 -23.73
C LEU A 156 43.16 4.52 -25.09
N ASP A 157 44.26 4.99 -25.67
CA ASP A 157 44.98 4.30 -26.74
C ASP A 157 46.26 3.67 -26.18
N ALA A 158 46.13 2.43 -25.69
CA ALA A 158 47.25 1.53 -25.45
C ALA A 158 46.78 0.06 -25.39
N ALA A 159 46.52 -0.53 -26.55
CA ALA A 159 46.92 -1.93 -26.77
C ALA A 159 48.42 -1.93 -27.08
N PRO A 160 49.21 -2.89 -26.55
CA PRO A 160 49.34 -4.21 -27.19
C PRO A 160 49.52 -5.32 -26.11
N ASP A 161 49.60 -6.63 -26.33
CA ASP A 161 49.82 -7.47 -27.50
C ASP A 161 49.34 -8.89 -27.13
N ALA A 162 49.02 -9.69 -28.14
CA ALA A 162 48.59 -11.08 -28.03
C ALA A 162 49.79 -12.05 -28.01
N ALA A 163 49.68 -13.11 -27.20
CA ALA A 163 50.23 -14.46 -27.45
C ALA A 163 49.62 -15.39 -26.37
N ASP A 164 48.62 -16.22 -26.67
CA ASP A 164 48.70 -17.49 -27.41
C ASP A 164 49.65 -18.51 -26.73
N ASP A 165 49.10 -19.52 -26.05
CA ASP A 165 49.07 -20.89 -26.60
C ASP A 165 48.38 -21.90 -25.66
N ALA A 166 47.75 -22.88 -26.30
CA ALA A 166 46.85 -23.89 -25.77
C ALA A 166 47.53 -25.08 -25.07
N ARG A 167 46.79 -25.85 -24.24
CA ARG A 167 46.41 -27.26 -24.50
C ARG A 167 45.89 -28.03 -23.27
N ALA A 168 44.68 -28.57 -23.47
CA ALA A 168 44.27 -29.97 -23.31
C ALA A 168 44.50 -30.71 -21.97
N GLY A 169 43.41 -31.27 -21.42
CA GLY A 169 43.49 -32.49 -20.60
C GLY A 169 42.34 -32.74 -19.61
N SER A 170 41.13 -33.03 -20.12
CA SER A 170 40.22 -33.97 -19.44
C SER A 170 40.32 -35.30 -20.23
N PRO A 171 40.24 -36.51 -19.63
CA PRO A 171 39.04 -36.94 -18.88
C PRO A 171 39.27 -38.01 -17.79
N ASN A 172 38.16 -38.55 -17.28
CA ASN A 172 37.94 -39.87 -16.64
C ASN A 172 38.01 -39.92 -15.09
N GLY A 173 37.07 -40.53 -14.36
CA GLY A 173 35.92 -41.32 -14.79
C GLY A 173 34.95 -41.68 -13.65
N ALA A 174 33.84 -42.28 -14.10
CA ALA A 174 32.94 -43.23 -13.42
C ALA A 174 32.06 -42.78 -12.22
N SER A 175 30.77 -42.64 -12.51
CA SER A 175 29.63 -42.85 -11.60
C SER A 175 29.28 -44.37 -11.48
N PRO A 176 28.13 -44.78 -10.89
CA PRO A 176 27.68 -44.83 -9.47
C PRO A 176 27.23 -46.32 -9.18
N PRO A 177 26.11 -46.68 -8.48
CA PRO A 177 25.34 -46.15 -7.33
C PRO A 177 25.17 -47.22 -6.21
N VAL A 178 24.31 -47.01 -5.19
CA VAL A 178 23.23 -47.92 -4.72
C VAL A 178 22.66 -47.45 -3.36
N HIS A 179 21.33 -47.25 -3.33
CA HIS A 179 20.42 -47.03 -2.20
C HIS A 179 19.78 -48.40 -1.79
N PRO A 180 18.82 -48.45 -0.84
CA PRO A 180 18.85 -48.39 0.62
C PRO A 180 18.48 -49.80 1.20
N PRO A 181 17.97 -49.97 2.44
CA PRO A 181 16.59 -49.62 2.79
C PRO A 181 16.44 -48.68 4.01
#